data_AF-A0A258Y6R6-F1
#
_entry.id   AF-A0A258Y6R6-F1
#
_cell.length_a   1.000
_cell.length_b   1.000
_cell.length_c   1.000
_cell.angle_alpha   90.00
_cell.angle_beta   90.00
_cell.angle_gamma   90.00
#
_symmetry.space_group_name_H-M   'P 1'
#
loop_
_entity.id
_entity.type
_entity.pdbx_description
1 polymer ?
#
loop_
_entity_poly.entity_id
_entity_poly.type
_entity_poly.pdbx_seq_one_letter_code
_entity_poly.pdbx_strand_id
1 'polypeptide(L)'
;MKTEYWINVKRVDNRLLIFLNGETIWDSGIIHDDPEMDHYIQITEQLVLHASHTSELIFEGFNDSYNASADNGELNPWHFHYRVFSRTVDASGTVINETDLLAPYNEKHLSNPNVRAINNRYQIVRKDAEYKVVSNALSQHFYN
;
A
#
# COMPACT_ATOMS: atom_id res chain seq x y z
N MET A 1 -24.72 10.24 -7.00
CA MET A 1 -23.71 9.19 -6.77
C MET A 1 -22.37 9.87 -6.61
N LYS A 2 -21.53 9.38 -5.71
CA LYS A 2 -20.19 9.94 -5.44
C LYS A 2 -19.18 8.81 -5.55
N THR A 3 -18.06 9.07 -6.22
CA THR A 3 -16.93 8.14 -6.29
C THR A 3 -15.86 8.59 -5.30
N GLU A 4 -15.41 7.65 -4.49
CA GLU A 4 -14.36 7.83 -3.49
C GLU A 4 -13.22 6.86 -3.78
N TYR A 5 -12.01 7.22 -3.37
CA TYR A 5 -10.82 6.41 -3.56
C TYR A 5 -10.27 5.99 -2.20
N TRP A 6 -9.95 4.72 -2.09
CA TRP A 6 -9.65 4.07 -0.83
C TRP A 6 -8.46 3.14 -0.97
N ILE A 7 -7.72 3.01 0.12
CA ILE A 7 -6.76 1.94 0.35
C ILE A 7 -7.36 1.05 1.42
N ASN A 8 -7.27 -0.27 1.24
CA ASN A 8 -7.61 -1.22 2.27
C ASN A 8 -6.42 -2.14 2.53
N VAL A 9 -5.89 -2.06 3.75
CA VAL A 9 -4.78 -2.89 4.21
C VAL A 9 -5.38 -4.11 4.91
N LYS A 10 -5.05 -5.28 4.37
CA LYS A 10 -5.58 -6.58 4.78
C LYS A 10 -4.64 -7.37 5.66
N ARG A 11 -3.33 -7.23 5.46
CA ARG A 11 -2.32 -7.93 6.25
C ARG A 11 -1.02 -7.14 6.26
N VAL A 12 -0.33 -7.17 7.38
CA VAL A 12 0.98 -6.57 7.58
C VAL A 12 1.78 -7.47 8.51
N ASP A 13 2.97 -7.85 8.09
CA ASP A 13 4.01 -8.40 8.95
C ASP A 13 5.18 -7.41 8.93
N ASN A 14 5.86 -7.18 10.04
CA ASN A 14 6.73 -6.01 10.28
C ASN A 14 6.00 -4.66 10.14
N ARG A 15 6.53 -3.69 9.37
CA ARG A 15 5.99 -2.33 9.31
C ARG A 15 5.73 -1.86 7.88
N LEU A 16 4.56 -1.30 7.63
CA LEU A 16 4.14 -0.68 6.37
C LEU A 16 3.87 0.81 6.58
N LEU A 17 4.58 1.66 5.86
CA LEU A 17 4.28 3.08 5.70
C LEU A 17 3.66 3.33 4.33
N ILE A 18 2.67 4.21 4.30
CA ILE A 18 2.02 4.63 3.06
C ILE A 18 2.21 6.13 2.89
N PHE A 19 2.78 6.50 1.75
CA PHE A 19 2.98 7.88 1.36
C PHE A 19 2.13 8.22 0.15
N LEU A 20 1.53 9.41 0.15
CA LEU A 20 0.85 9.97 -1.01
C LEU A 20 1.33 11.41 -1.22
N ASN A 21 1.87 11.68 -2.42
CA ASN A 21 2.44 12.97 -2.80
C ASN A 21 3.51 13.48 -1.82
N GLY A 22 4.31 12.57 -1.26
CA GLY A 22 5.38 12.87 -0.31
C GLY A 22 4.93 13.00 1.15
N GLU A 23 3.63 12.92 1.44
CA GLU A 23 3.11 12.94 2.82
C GLU A 23 2.83 11.53 3.33
N THR A 24 3.19 11.25 4.59
CA THR A 24 2.79 10.01 5.26
C THR A 24 1.30 10.06 5.58
N ILE A 25 0.52 9.21 4.91
CA ILE A 25 -0.93 9.12 5.15
C ILE A 25 -1.30 8.00 6.12
N TRP A 26 -0.41 7.03 6.31
CA TRP A 26 -0.59 5.94 7.27
C TRP A 26 0.71 5.23 7.63
N ASP A 27 0.77 4.70 8.84
CA ASP A 27 1.86 3.88 9.38
C ASP A 27 1.23 2.77 10.24
N SER A 28 1.55 1.51 9.92
CA SER A 28 1.03 0.37 10.67
C SER A 28 1.63 0.25 12.08
N GLY A 29 2.78 0.90 12.33
CA GLY A 29 3.68 0.51 13.41
C GLY A 29 4.30 -0.87 13.14
N ILE A 30 5.07 -1.38 14.11
CA ILE A 30 5.66 -2.72 14.03
C ILE A 30 4.59 -3.75 14.41
N ILE A 31 4.31 -4.66 13.49
CA ILE A 31 3.34 -5.76 13.62
C ILE A 31 4.10 -7.08 13.44
N HIS A 32 3.66 -8.13 14.12
CA HIS A 32 4.22 -9.48 14.02
C HIS A 32 3.12 -10.50 13.74
N ASP A 33 3.49 -11.64 13.17
CA ASP A 33 2.63 -12.81 12.94
C ASP A 33 1.55 -12.65 11.86
N ASP A 34 1.72 -11.68 10.94
CA ASP A 34 0.83 -11.45 9.77
C ASP A 34 -0.68 -11.45 10.12
N PRO A 35 -1.15 -10.67 11.11
CA PRO A 35 -2.54 -10.65 11.49
C PRO A 35 -3.41 -10.21 10.32
N GLU A 36 -4.60 -10.80 10.23
CA GLU A 36 -5.63 -10.26 9.36
C GLU A 36 -6.07 -8.90 9.91
N MET A 37 -6.04 -7.91 9.03
CA MET A 37 -6.44 -6.54 9.25
C MET A 37 -7.59 -6.20 8.32
N ASP A 38 -8.42 -5.23 8.71
CA ASP A 38 -9.37 -4.62 7.79
C ASP A 38 -9.37 -3.10 7.95
N HIS A 39 -8.21 -2.50 7.65
CA HIS A 39 -8.01 -1.07 7.82
C HIS A 39 -8.32 -0.33 6.51
N TYR A 40 -9.12 0.73 6.57
CA TYR A 40 -9.50 1.53 5.40
C TYR A 40 -8.97 2.96 5.53
N ILE A 41 -8.31 3.44 4.48
CA ILE A 41 -7.73 4.78 4.41
C ILE A 41 -8.36 5.46 3.20
N GLN A 42 -9.11 6.54 3.42
CA GLN A 42 -9.67 7.34 2.34
C GLN A 42 -8.60 8.27 1.77
N ILE A 43 -8.42 8.26 0.44
CA ILE A 43 -7.40 9.07 -0.26
C ILE A 43 -8.00 10.07 -1.26
N THR A 44 -9.34 10.18 -1.32
CA THR A 44 -10.05 11.02 -2.30
C THR A 44 -9.58 12.48 -2.28
N GLU A 45 -9.49 13.09 -1.09
CA GLU A 45 -9.21 14.53 -0.96
C GLU A 45 -7.78 14.86 -1.38
N GLN A 46 -6.83 14.00 -0.99
CA GLN A 46 -5.42 14.09 -1.33
C GLN A 46 -5.21 13.96 -2.84
N LEU A 47 -5.94 13.07 -3.51
CA LEU A 47 -5.90 12.96 -4.98
C LEU A 47 -6.51 14.20 -5.65
N VAL A 48 -7.67 14.67 -5.17
CA VAL A 48 -8.38 15.84 -5.72
C VAL A 48 -7.55 17.13 -5.59
N LEU A 49 -6.83 17.31 -4.49
CA LEU A 49 -5.93 18.47 -4.29
C LEU A 49 -4.89 18.59 -5.41
N HIS A 50 -4.47 17.47 -6.00
CA HIS A 50 -3.46 17.40 -7.06
C HIS A 50 -4.05 16.91 -8.40
N ALA A 51 -5.34 17.15 -8.67
CA ALA A 51 -6.04 16.60 -9.84
C ALA A 51 -5.42 16.96 -11.22
N SER A 52 -4.59 18.00 -11.30
CA SER A 52 -3.89 18.43 -12.52
C SER A 52 -2.46 17.86 -12.66
N HIS A 53 -1.99 17.07 -11.70
CA HIS A 53 -0.64 16.52 -11.66
C HIS A 53 -0.67 14.98 -11.56
N THR A 54 0.49 14.36 -11.71
CA THR A 54 0.67 12.94 -11.38
C THR A 54 0.85 12.83 -9.87
N SER A 55 0.02 12.03 -9.22
CA SER A 55 0.18 11.67 -7.82
C SER A 55 1.11 10.46 -7.66
N GLU A 56 1.99 10.52 -6.67
CA GLU A 56 2.88 9.42 -6.32
C GLU A 56 2.36 8.73 -5.06
N LEU A 57 2.03 7.44 -5.16
CA LEU A 57 1.62 6.60 -4.05
C LEU A 57 2.70 5.57 -3.78
N ILE A 58 3.26 5.54 -2.57
CA ILE A 58 4.31 4.61 -2.18
C ILE A 58 3.84 3.77 -1.00
N PHE A 59 3.93 2.46 -1.14
CA PHE A 59 3.86 1.50 -0.05
C PHE A 59 5.29 1.07 0.28
N GLU A 60 5.80 1.56 1.39
CA GLU A 60 7.15 1.27 1.85
C GLU A 60 7.09 0.34 3.06
N GLY A 61 7.63 -0.85 2.89
CA GLY A 61 7.85 -1.76 3.98
C GLY A 61 9.20 -1.53 4.64
N PHE A 62 9.27 -1.65 5.97
CA PHE A 62 10.49 -1.93 6.75
C PHE A 62 10.50 -3.29 7.47
N ASN A 63 11.61 -4.02 7.34
CA ASN A 63 11.89 -5.23 8.12
C ASN A 63 12.61 -4.82 9.41
N ASP A 64 11.86 -4.21 10.32
CA ASP A 64 12.39 -3.65 11.58
C ASP A 64 12.82 -4.75 12.57
N SER A 65 12.35 -5.98 12.40
CA SER A 65 12.72 -7.12 13.26
C SER A 65 13.94 -7.90 12.77
N TYR A 66 14.54 -7.52 11.64
CA TYR A 66 15.73 -8.18 11.14
C TYR A 66 16.88 -8.11 12.14
N ASN A 67 17.36 -9.28 12.54
CA ASN A 67 18.56 -9.42 13.34
C ASN A 67 19.61 -10.25 12.59
N ALA A 68 20.66 -9.58 12.08
CA ALA A 68 21.78 -10.21 11.39
C ALA A 68 22.55 -11.23 12.25
N SER A 69 22.36 -11.21 13.58
CA SER A 69 23.08 -12.07 14.53
C SER A 69 22.27 -13.25 15.07
N ALA A 70 21.00 -13.41 14.65
CA ALA A 70 20.22 -14.59 14.97
C ALA A 70 20.70 -15.78 14.12
N ASP A 71 20.92 -16.94 14.75
CA ASP A 71 21.40 -18.16 14.11
C ASP A 71 20.63 -18.47 12.81
N ASN A 72 21.35 -18.91 11.78
CA ASN A 72 20.96 -19.16 10.37
C ASN A 72 19.72 -20.05 10.14
N GLY A 73 18.56 -19.76 10.74
CA GLY A 73 17.39 -20.62 10.69
C GLY A 73 16.04 -19.91 10.93
N GLU A 74 16.01 -18.70 11.49
CA GLU A 74 14.78 -17.92 11.55
C GLU A 74 14.58 -17.22 10.20
N LEU A 75 13.80 -17.86 9.33
CA LEU A 75 13.15 -17.14 8.25
C LEU A 75 12.37 -15.99 8.91
N ASN A 76 12.67 -14.75 8.52
CA ASN A 76 11.87 -13.59 8.87
C ASN A 76 10.94 -13.33 7.67
N PRO A 77 9.84 -14.09 7.54
CA PRO A 77 8.88 -13.89 6.47
C PRO A 77 8.34 -12.48 6.60
N TRP A 78 8.11 -11.86 5.45
CA TRP A 78 7.60 -10.52 5.41
C TRP A 78 6.50 -10.42 4.37
N HIS A 79 5.34 -9.92 4.80
CA HIS A 79 4.14 -9.91 3.99
C HIS A 79 3.36 -8.62 4.16
N PHE A 80 2.86 -8.10 3.04
CA PHE A 80 1.86 -7.04 3.04
C PHE A 80 0.77 -7.37 2.05
N HIS A 81 -0.47 -7.18 2.46
CA HIS A 81 -1.60 -7.28 1.54
C HIS A 81 -2.41 -6.01 1.63
N TYR A 82 -2.60 -5.34 0.50
CA TYR A 82 -3.39 -4.14 0.38
C TYR A 82 -4.11 -4.11 -0.96
N ARG A 83 -5.20 -3.35 -1.06
CA ARG A 83 -5.84 -3.00 -2.33
C ARG A 83 -6.05 -1.50 -2.40
N VAL A 84 -6.02 -0.95 -3.60
CA VAL A 84 -6.43 0.43 -3.85
C VAL A 84 -7.57 0.39 -4.84
N PHE A 85 -8.69 1.01 -4.49
CA PHE A 85 -9.95 0.83 -5.19
C PHE A 85 -10.79 2.10 -5.16
N SER A 86 -11.67 2.22 -6.14
CA SER A 86 -12.73 3.22 -6.13
C SER A 86 -13.98 2.59 -5.53
N ARG A 87 -14.73 3.39 -4.77
CA ARG A 87 -16.00 3.04 -4.17
C ARG A 87 -17.04 4.04 -4.63
N THR A 88 -18.11 3.56 -5.25
CA THR A 88 -19.26 4.39 -5.62
C THR A 88 -20.34 4.25 -4.56
N VAL A 89 -20.74 5.38 -3.98
CA VAL A 89 -21.81 5.48 -2.99
C VAL A 89 -23.02 6.25 -3.53
N ASP A 90 -24.20 5.86 -3.09
CA ASP A 90 -25.45 6.57 -3.41
C ASP A 90 -25.64 7.83 -2.53
N ALA A 91 -26.80 8.49 -2.66
CA ALA A 91 -27.10 9.70 -1.88
C ALA A 91 -27.31 9.43 -0.39
N SER A 92 -27.57 8.17 -0.02
CA SER A 92 -27.74 7.71 1.37
C SER A 92 -26.43 7.22 2.00
N GLY A 93 -25.35 7.14 1.22
CA GLY A 93 -24.07 6.57 1.63
C GLY A 93 -23.96 5.06 1.45
N THR A 94 -24.94 4.41 0.83
CA THR A 94 -24.90 2.97 0.54
C THR A 94 -23.87 2.68 -0.55
N VAL A 95 -23.00 1.70 -0.32
CA VAL A 95 -22.01 1.23 -1.31
C VAL A 95 -22.73 0.51 -2.45
N ILE A 96 -22.62 1.05 -3.66
CA ILE A 96 -23.19 0.45 -4.87
C ILE A 96 -22.18 -0.45 -5.56
N ASN A 97 -20.92 0.00 -5.65
CA ASN A 97 -19.88 -0.69 -6.41
C ASN A 97 -18.49 -0.39 -5.83
N GLU A 98 -17.59 -1.37 -5.92
CA GLU A 98 -16.15 -1.21 -5.71
C GLU A 98 -15.40 -1.68 -6.96
N THR A 99 -14.33 -0.99 -7.35
CA THR A 99 -13.51 -1.36 -8.51
C THR A 99 -12.04 -1.11 -8.19
N ASP A 100 -11.22 -2.16 -8.29
CA ASP A 100 -9.80 -2.05 -7.99
C ASP A 100 -9.08 -1.18 -9.04
N LEU A 101 -8.29 -0.22 -8.57
CA LEU A 101 -7.38 0.60 -9.38
C LEU A 101 -6.01 -0.08 -9.52
N LEU A 102 -5.61 -0.77 -8.46
CA LEU A 102 -4.33 -1.44 -8.32
C LEU A 102 -4.61 -2.90 -8.02
N ALA A 103 -4.15 -3.79 -8.90
CA ALA A 103 -3.84 -5.15 -8.48
C ALA A 103 -2.53 -5.05 -7.68
N PRO A 104 -2.53 -5.33 -6.36
CA PRO A 104 -1.32 -5.28 -5.57
C PRO A 104 -0.27 -6.19 -6.18
N TYR A 105 0.92 -5.65 -6.40
CA TYR A 105 2.08 -6.45 -6.77
C TYR A 105 2.67 -7.03 -5.49
N ASN A 106 1.98 -8.02 -4.92
CA ASN A 106 2.51 -8.76 -3.78
C ASN A 106 2.09 -10.23 -3.86
N GLU A 107 2.63 -10.92 -4.87
CA GLU A 107 2.79 -12.36 -4.81
C GLU A 107 3.81 -12.64 -3.70
N LYS A 108 3.32 -12.92 -2.48
CA LYS A 108 4.04 -13.56 -1.36
C LYS A 108 5.54 -13.67 -1.63
N HIS A 109 6.29 -12.58 -1.45
CA HIS A 109 7.73 -12.61 -1.70
C HIS A 109 8.30 -13.64 -0.73
N LEU A 110 8.77 -14.77 -1.28
CA LEU A 110 9.37 -15.84 -0.49
C LEU A 110 10.54 -15.23 0.28
N SER A 111 10.30 -15.02 1.57
CA SER A 111 11.23 -14.90 2.69
C SER A 111 12.69 -14.76 2.27
N ASN A 112 13.06 -13.63 1.65
CA ASN A 112 14.47 -13.29 1.54
C ASN A 112 14.80 -12.50 2.80
N PRO A 113 15.40 -13.14 3.82
CA PRO A 113 15.65 -12.49 5.10
C PRO A 113 16.58 -11.27 4.94
N ASN A 114 17.31 -11.17 3.84
CA ASN A 114 18.24 -10.06 3.60
C ASN A 114 17.54 -8.80 3.10
N VAL A 115 16.24 -8.81 2.81
CA VAL A 115 15.51 -7.60 2.41
C VAL A 115 15.24 -6.73 3.64
N ARG A 116 15.80 -5.52 3.64
CA ARG A 116 15.60 -4.46 4.64
C ARG A 116 14.34 -3.65 4.39
N ALA A 117 14.10 -3.26 3.15
CA ALA A 117 12.96 -2.43 2.76
C ALA A 117 12.47 -2.75 1.35
N ILE A 118 11.17 -2.61 1.13
CA ILE A 118 10.53 -2.76 -0.18
C ILE A 118 9.67 -1.54 -0.46
N ASN A 119 9.90 -0.90 -1.60
CA ASN A 119 9.17 0.29 -2.01
C ASN A 119 8.37 -0.02 -3.26
N ASN A 120 7.07 -0.20 -3.08
CA ASN A 120 6.08 -0.32 -4.14
C ASN A 120 5.56 1.08 -4.47
N ARG A 121 6.04 1.67 -5.55
CA ARG A 121 5.66 3.00 -6.00
C ARG A 121 4.70 2.91 -7.18
N TYR A 122 3.66 3.73 -7.15
CA TYR A 122 2.66 3.88 -8.22
C TYR A 122 2.51 5.34 -8.61
N GLN A 123 2.34 5.58 -9.90
CA GLN A 123 1.96 6.89 -10.44
C GLN A 123 0.48 6.87 -10.82
N ILE A 124 -0.29 7.77 -10.24
CA ILE A 124 -1.73 7.89 -10.42
C ILE A 124 -2.03 9.21 -11.12
N VAL A 125 -2.81 9.17 -12.19
CA VAL A 125 -3.24 10.36 -12.93
C VAL A 125 -4.75 10.39 -13.08
N ARG A 126 -5.31 11.59 -13.14
CA ARG A 126 -6.72 11.77 -13.48
C ARG A 126 -6.88 11.72 -15.00
N LYS A 127 -7.67 10.76 -15.48
CA LYS A 127 -8.02 10.59 -16.90
C LYS A 127 -9.50 10.28 -17.04
N ASP A 128 -10.20 11.00 -17.91
CA ASP A 128 -11.64 10.82 -18.16
C ASP A 128 -12.48 10.93 -16.86
N ALA A 129 -12.12 11.90 -16.01
CA ALA A 129 -12.69 12.15 -14.67
C ALA A 129 -12.41 11.08 -13.60
N GLU A 130 -11.66 10.02 -13.90
CA GLU A 130 -11.29 8.95 -12.96
C GLU A 130 -9.79 8.95 -12.68
N TYR A 131 -9.36 8.47 -11.50
CA TYR A 131 -7.94 8.25 -11.22
C TYR A 131 -7.53 6.85 -11.68
N LYS A 132 -6.42 6.77 -12.41
CA LYS A 132 -5.87 5.54 -12.98
C LYS A 132 -4.38 5.46 -12.70
N VAL A 133 -3.91 4.24 -12.48
CA VAL A 133 -2.47 3.95 -12.36
C VAL A 133 -1.89 3.90 -13.77
N VAL A 134 -0.79 4.61 -13.99
CA VAL A 134 -0.13 4.68 -15.30
C VAL A 134 1.31 4.20 -15.27
N SER A 135 1.88 4.03 -14.08
CA SER A 135 3.21 3.45 -13.90
C SER A 135 3.32 2.80 -12.52
N ASN A 136 4.15 1.77 -12.42
CA ASN A 136 4.55 1.15 -11.17
C ASN A 136 6.07 0.88 -11.17
N ALA A 137 6.68 0.89 -9.99
CA ALA A 137 8.07 0.51 -9.77
C ALA A 137 8.20 -0.19 -8.42
N LEU A 138 9.01 -1.26 -8.40
CA LEU A 138 9.39 -1.99 -7.19
C LEU A 138 10.89 -1.76 -6.96
N SER A 139 11.25 -1.26 -5.78
CA SER A 139 12.64 -1.22 -5.30
C SER A 139 12.78 -2.11 -4.09
N GLN A 140 13.88 -2.86 -4.02
CA GLN A 140 14.23 -3.70 -2.88
C GLN A 140 15.59 -3.28 -2.36
N HIS A 141 15.67 -3.03 -1.06
CA HIS A 141 16.89 -2.66 -0.37
C HIS A 141 17.30 -3.85 0.50
N PHE A 142 18.55 -4.28 0.36
CA PHE A 142 19.09 -5.41 1.11
C PHE A 142 20.02 -4.93 2.23
N TYR A 143 20.14 -5.73 3.29
CA TYR A 143 21.24 -5.62 4.24
C TYR A 143 22.57 -5.96 3.51
N ASN A 144 23.64 -5.24 3.84
CA ASN A 144 24.99 -5.47 3.28
C ASN A 144 25.70 -6.62 3.99
#